data_AF-A0A957QXL9-F1
#
_entry.id   AF-A0A957QXL9-F1
#
_cell.length_a   1.000
_cell.length_b   1.000
_cell.length_c   1.000
_cell.angle_alpha   90.00
_cell.angle_beta   90.00
_cell.angle_gamma   90.00
#
_symmetry.space_group_name_H-M   'P 1'
#
loop_
_entity.id
_entity.type
_entity.pdbx_description
1 polymer ?
#
loop_
_entity_poly.entity_id
_entity_poly.type
_entity_poly.pdbx_seq_one_letter_code
_entity_poly.pdbx_strand_id
1 'polypeptide(L)'
;DGRFNPDCLTDRLAWEERKGAYLLATAQQTATGKPIWVTQDDVRNIQLAKAALYAGAKLLMGHAGVQRVQRIVMAGAFGSYIDPKYAMILGLIPDCDLAKVNAVGNAAGDGARIALLNRERRAEAQQLAHWVNYVETAVHPNFQDEFVGAIHLPHASDPFPHLAGILPEIETDSANDNGRERRRRRRVRG
;
A
#
# COMPACT_ATOMS: atom_id res chain seq x y z
N ASP A 1 -3.98 5.39 10.66
CA ASP A 1 -4.60 6.26 9.63
C ASP A 1 -3.56 7.02 8.78
N GLY A 2 -2.25 6.82 9.02
CA GLY A 2 -1.18 7.51 8.29
C GLY A 2 -0.75 8.83 8.93
N ARG A 3 -1.30 9.21 10.08
CA ARG A 3 -0.83 10.38 10.83
C ARG A 3 0.42 10.07 11.64
N PHE A 4 1.32 11.03 11.72
CA PHE A 4 2.41 10.97 12.70
C PHE A 4 1.83 11.01 14.12
N ASN A 5 2.41 10.21 15.03
CA ASN A 5 2.00 10.19 16.43
C ASN A 5 2.67 11.35 17.20
N PRO A 6 1.92 12.33 17.75
CA PRO A 6 2.47 13.44 18.52
C PRO A 6 3.09 13.02 19.85
N ASP A 7 2.69 11.87 20.39
CA ASP A 7 3.20 11.35 21.65
C ASP A 7 4.50 10.54 21.46
N CYS A 8 4.96 10.39 20.22
CA CYS A 8 6.23 9.73 19.90
C CYS A 8 7.40 10.65 20.25
N LEU A 9 8.13 10.32 21.32
CA LEU A 9 9.29 11.08 21.78
C LEU A 9 10.51 10.81 20.90
N THR A 10 10.70 11.62 19.86
CA THR A 10 11.90 11.61 19.02
C THR A 10 12.26 13.03 18.57
N ASP A 11 13.56 13.29 18.45
CA ASP A 11 14.13 14.50 17.87
C ASP A 11 13.92 14.61 16.34
N ARG A 12 13.47 13.53 15.70
CA ARG A 12 13.21 13.48 14.26
C ARG A 12 11.82 13.95 13.86
N LEU A 13 10.89 14.11 14.79
CA LEU A 13 9.55 14.64 14.47
C LEU A 13 9.52 16.15 14.68
N ALA A 14 9.14 16.86 13.62
CA ALA A 14 8.86 18.28 13.64
C ALA A 14 7.37 18.54 13.37
N TRP A 15 6.86 19.63 13.92
CA TRP A 15 5.45 20.01 13.83
C TRP A 15 5.33 21.44 13.33
N GLU A 16 4.52 21.62 12.28
CA GLU A 16 4.05 22.93 11.84
C GLU A 16 2.53 22.95 12.02
N GLU A 17 2.05 23.76 12.96
CA GLU A 17 0.67 23.75 13.46
C GLU A 17 0.20 22.36 13.93
N ARG A 18 -0.48 21.62 13.04
CA ARG A 18 -1.02 20.27 13.26
C ARG A 18 -0.49 19.23 12.27
N LYS A 19 0.40 19.62 11.36
CA LYS A 19 1.02 18.71 10.39
C LYS A 19 2.39 18.28 10.91
N GLY A 20 2.56 16.97 11.07
CA GLY A 20 3.85 16.38 11.41
C GLY A 20 4.71 16.16 10.16
N ALA A 21 6.03 16.21 10.34
CA ALA A 21 7.02 15.77 9.36
C ALA A 21 8.14 15.00 10.08
N TYR A 22 8.64 13.96 9.43
CA TYR A 22 9.73 13.14 9.94
C TYR A 22 11.04 13.44 9.22
N LEU A 23 12.10 13.75 9.98
CA LEU A 23 13.45 13.97 9.47
C LEU A 23 14.10 12.63 9.13
N LEU A 24 14.16 12.32 7.84
CA LEU A 24 14.81 11.11 7.35
C LEU A 24 16.34 11.25 7.40
N ALA A 25 16.86 12.37 6.90
CA ALA A 25 18.30 12.65 6.87
C ALA A 25 18.58 14.12 7.19
N THR A 26 19.58 14.38 8.05
CA THR A 26 20.04 15.74 8.36
C THR A 26 20.82 16.34 7.18
N ALA A 27 21.03 17.65 7.18
CA ALA A 27 21.84 18.33 6.17
C ALA A 27 23.28 17.76 6.08
N GLN A 28 23.85 17.30 7.19
CA GLN A 28 25.19 16.70 7.24
C GLN A 28 25.22 15.29 6.66
N GLN A 29 24.07 14.62 6.59
CA GLN A 29 23.94 13.27 6.02
C GLN A 29 23.69 13.30 4.50
N THR A 30 23.46 14.46 3.90
CA THR A 30 23.10 14.59 2.48
C THR A 30 24.18 15.31 1.67
N ALA A 31 24.40 14.85 0.44
CA ALA A 31 25.36 15.48 -0.47
C ALA A 31 24.95 16.90 -0.91
N THR A 32 23.66 17.23 -0.79
CA THR A 32 23.12 18.56 -1.15
C THR A 32 23.21 19.58 -0.02
N GLY A 33 23.62 19.17 1.19
CA GLY A 33 23.63 20.03 2.37
C GLY A 33 22.24 20.47 2.85
N LYS A 34 21.18 19.79 2.39
CA LYS A 34 19.79 20.07 2.75
C LYS A 34 19.17 18.85 3.44
N PRO A 35 18.39 19.03 4.53
CA PRO A 35 17.72 17.91 5.17
C PRO A 35 16.66 17.28 4.25
N ILE A 36 16.41 15.99 4.44
CA ILE A 36 15.34 15.24 3.75
C ILE A 36 14.24 14.95 4.76
N TRP A 37 13.04 15.41 4.45
CA TRP A 37 11.84 15.24 5.25
C TRP A 37 10.85 14.30 4.57
N VAL A 38 10.10 13.57 5.37
CA VAL A 38 8.87 12.88 4.95
C VAL A 38 7.70 13.62 5.60
N THR A 39 6.88 14.26 4.78
CA THR A 39 5.77 15.10 5.25
C THR A 39 4.48 14.31 5.36
N GLN A 40 3.48 14.89 6.05
CA GLN A 40 2.14 14.30 6.11
C GLN A 40 1.49 14.16 4.72
N ASP A 41 1.78 15.10 3.82
CA ASP A 41 1.26 15.10 2.45
C ASP A 41 1.95 14.00 1.61
N ASP A 42 3.24 13.71 1.85
CA ASP A 42 3.94 12.57 1.24
C ASP A 42 3.32 11.24 1.66
N VAL A 43 3.06 11.06 2.97
CA VAL A 43 2.37 9.86 3.48
C VAL A 43 1.00 9.72 2.83
N ARG A 44 0.27 10.83 2.68
CA ARG A 44 -1.04 10.83 2.02
C ARG A 44 -0.95 10.42 0.56
N ASN A 45 0.04 10.91 -0.18
CA ASN A 45 0.26 10.53 -1.57
C ASN A 45 0.55 9.03 -1.72
N ILE A 46 1.36 8.46 -0.82
CA ILE A 46 1.60 7.02 -0.80
C ILE A 46 0.32 6.24 -0.51
N GLN A 47 -0.49 6.68 0.47
CA GLN A 47 -1.78 6.05 0.77
C GLN A 47 -2.73 6.05 -0.44
N LEU A 48 -2.82 7.17 -1.17
CA LEU A 48 -3.66 7.27 -2.36
C LEU A 48 -3.17 6.34 -3.48
N ALA A 49 -1.85 6.35 -3.75
CA ALA A 49 -1.26 5.53 -4.80
C ALA A 49 -1.43 4.03 -4.52
N LYS A 50 -1.14 3.61 -3.28
CA LYS A 50 -1.27 2.20 -2.91
C LYS A 50 -2.73 1.75 -2.83
N ALA A 51 -3.66 2.64 -2.43
CA ALA A 51 -5.09 2.34 -2.38
C ALA A 51 -5.65 2.05 -3.77
N ALA A 52 -5.22 2.80 -4.79
CA ALA A 52 -5.61 2.56 -6.18
C ALA A 52 -5.16 1.17 -6.67
N LEU A 53 -3.92 0.78 -6.35
CA LEU A 53 -3.38 -0.53 -6.72
C LEU A 53 -4.12 -1.69 -6.03
N TYR A 54 -4.35 -1.57 -4.73
CA TYR A 54 -5.07 -2.58 -3.96
C TYR A 54 -6.53 -2.71 -4.42
N ALA A 55 -7.24 -1.59 -4.60
CA ALA A 55 -8.62 -1.59 -5.08
C ALA A 55 -8.72 -2.23 -6.48
N GLY A 56 -7.78 -1.91 -7.38
CA GLY A 56 -7.70 -2.56 -8.69
C GLY A 56 -7.54 -4.08 -8.57
N ALA A 57 -6.63 -4.55 -7.71
CA ALA A 57 -6.43 -5.98 -7.46
C ALA A 57 -7.70 -6.65 -6.90
N LYS A 58 -8.38 -6.03 -5.93
CA LYS A 58 -9.61 -6.53 -5.32
C LYS A 58 -10.77 -6.65 -6.31
N LEU A 59 -10.95 -5.64 -7.16
CA LEU A 59 -11.97 -5.68 -8.20
C LEU A 59 -11.70 -6.80 -9.22
N LEU A 60 -10.44 -6.97 -9.62
CA LEU A 60 -10.05 -8.07 -10.52
C LEU A 60 -10.26 -9.45 -9.86
N MET A 61 -9.96 -9.57 -8.56
CA MET A 61 -10.24 -10.78 -7.80
C MET A 61 -11.74 -11.09 -7.78
N GLY A 62 -12.58 -10.07 -7.53
CA GLY A 62 -14.03 -10.19 -7.58
C GLY A 62 -14.54 -10.60 -8.97
N HIS A 63 -14.04 -9.97 -10.03
CA HIS A 63 -14.38 -10.30 -11.42
C HIS A 63 -13.98 -11.74 -11.78
N ALA A 64 -12.83 -12.22 -11.30
CA ALA A 64 -12.36 -13.58 -11.50
C ALA A 64 -13.01 -14.61 -10.54
N GLY A 65 -13.85 -14.18 -9.60
CA GLY A 65 -14.48 -15.05 -8.60
C GLY A 65 -13.49 -15.66 -7.61
N VAL A 66 -12.32 -15.06 -7.41
CA VAL A 66 -11.27 -15.58 -6.51
C VAL A 66 -11.22 -14.79 -5.22
N GLN A 67 -11.06 -15.49 -4.10
CA GLN A 67 -10.99 -14.88 -2.77
C GLN A 67 -9.56 -14.75 -2.25
N ARG A 68 -8.62 -15.54 -2.79
CA ARG A 68 -7.23 -15.58 -2.34
C ARG A 68 -6.28 -15.62 -3.53
N VAL A 69 -5.19 -14.87 -3.43
CA VAL A 69 -4.11 -14.88 -4.41
C VAL A 69 -3.07 -15.89 -3.96
N GLN A 70 -2.68 -16.81 -4.84
CA GLN A 70 -1.72 -17.86 -4.52
C GLN A 70 -0.27 -17.43 -4.75
N ARG A 71 -0.05 -16.49 -5.67
CA ARG A 71 1.26 -16.01 -6.09
C ARG A 71 1.13 -14.59 -6.62
N ILE A 72 2.09 -13.73 -6.28
CA ILE A 72 2.16 -12.36 -6.76
C ILE A 72 3.51 -12.14 -7.45
N VAL A 73 3.47 -11.57 -8.64
CA VAL A 73 4.66 -11.20 -9.40
C VAL A 73 4.65 -9.69 -9.57
N MET A 74 5.64 -9.02 -8.97
CA MET A 74 5.79 -7.57 -9.03
C MET A 74 6.80 -7.20 -10.10
N ALA A 75 6.34 -6.48 -11.12
CA ALA A 75 7.17 -5.95 -12.19
C ALA A 75 7.24 -4.41 -12.12
N GLY A 76 8.14 -3.83 -12.93
CA GLY A 76 8.35 -2.39 -13.00
C GLY A 76 9.18 -1.83 -11.85
N ALA A 77 9.28 -0.50 -11.75
CA ALA A 77 10.16 0.17 -10.80
C ALA A 77 9.88 -0.21 -9.34
N PHE A 78 8.59 -0.35 -8.97
CA PHE A 78 8.20 -0.87 -7.66
C PHE A 78 8.65 -2.31 -7.48
N GLY A 79 8.39 -3.17 -8.47
CA GLY A 79 8.79 -4.58 -8.45
C GLY A 79 10.29 -4.85 -8.54
N SER A 80 11.15 -3.84 -8.76
CA SER A 80 12.62 -4.02 -8.74
C SER A 80 13.23 -3.83 -7.36
N TYR A 81 12.63 -3.00 -6.50
CA TYR A 81 13.28 -2.52 -5.28
C TYR A 81 12.42 -2.62 -4.03
N ILE A 82 11.12 -2.87 -4.15
CA ILE A 82 10.26 -3.03 -2.98
C ILE A 82 10.40 -4.44 -2.40
N ASP A 83 10.66 -4.51 -1.10
CA ASP A 83 10.60 -5.77 -0.36
C ASP A 83 9.13 -6.26 -0.32
N PRO A 84 8.85 -7.52 -0.69
CA PRO A 84 7.52 -8.11 -0.59
C PRO A 84 6.81 -7.92 0.75
N LYS A 85 7.56 -8.03 1.86
CA LYS A 85 7.06 -7.83 3.21
C LYS A 85 6.55 -6.41 3.39
N TYR A 86 7.34 -5.41 3.01
CA TYR A 86 6.94 -4.01 3.15
C TYR A 86 5.84 -3.62 2.17
N ALA A 87 5.80 -4.20 0.97
CA ALA A 87 4.67 -4.04 0.03
C ALA A 87 3.35 -4.51 0.65
N MET A 88 3.36 -5.68 1.31
CA MET A 88 2.18 -6.22 1.98
C MET A 88 1.81 -5.44 3.24
N ILE A 89 2.78 -5.04 4.06
CA ILE A 89 2.56 -4.17 5.24
C ILE A 89 1.94 -2.83 4.84
N LEU A 90 2.40 -2.24 3.74
CA LEU A 90 1.84 -1.01 3.20
C LEU A 90 0.40 -1.23 2.68
N GLY A 91 0.01 -2.48 2.41
CA GLY A 91 -1.23 -2.82 1.73
C GLY A 91 -1.22 -2.41 0.27
N LEU A 92 -0.05 -2.50 -0.39
CA LEU A 92 0.10 -2.29 -1.83
C LEU A 92 -0.47 -3.47 -2.62
N ILE A 93 -0.40 -4.67 -2.02
CA ILE A 93 -0.82 -5.93 -2.61
C ILE A 93 -1.78 -6.66 -1.67
N PRO A 94 -2.69 -7.51 -2.20
CA PRO A 94 -3.48 -8.43 -1.39
C PRO A 94 -2.61 -9.37 -0.54
N ASP A 95 -3.20 -9.86 0.55
CA ASP A 95 -2.56 -10.88 1.39
C ASP A 95 -2.18 -12.13 0.58
N CYS A 96 -0.93 -12.55 0.74
CA CYS A 96 -0.33 -13.69 0.07
C CYS A 96 0.83 -14.22 0.91
N ASP A 97 1.15 -15.50 0.77
CA ASP A 97 2.36 -16.07 1.34
C ASP A 97 3.59 -15.33 0.80
N LEU A 98 4.36 -14.70 1.69
CA LEU A 98 5.53 -13.89 1.32
C LEU A 98 6.56 -14.67 0.50
N ALA A 99 6.68 -15.98 0.70
CA ALA A 99 7.57 -16.83 -0.10
C ALA A 99 7.13 -16.93 -1.58
N LYS A 100 5.87 -16.59 -1.88
CA LYS A 100 5.24 -16.62 -3.21
C LYS A 100 5.03 -15.22 -3.80
N VAL A 101 5.62 -14.20 -3.19
CA VAL A 101 5.65 -12.84 -3.72
C VAL A 101 7.05 -12.58 -4.28
N ASN A 102 7.16 -12.41 -5.60
CA ASN A 102 8.46 -12.24 -6.26
C ASN A 102 8.54 -10.95 -7.08
N ALA A 103 9.65 -10.25 -6.89
CA ALA A 103 10.11 -9.14 -7.72
C ALA A 103 10.76 -9.68 -9.01
N VAL A 104 10.29 -9.26 -10.18
CA VAL A 104 10.87 -9.65 -11.49
C VAL A 104 11.48 -8.47 -12.26
N GLY A 105 11.49 -7.28 -11.66
CA GLY A 105 12.06 -6.08 -12.26
C GLY A 105 11.39 -5.66 -13.57
N ASN A 106 12.17 -5.26 -14.58
CA ASN A 106 11.66 -4.74 -15.84
C ASN A 106 11.20 -5.86 -16.80
N ALA A 107 10.08 -6.51 -16.46
CA ALA A 107 9.49 -7.59 -17.25
C ALA A 107 9.15 -7.17 -18.71
N ALA A 108 8.77 -5.91 -18.93
CA ALA A 108 8.49 -5.40 -20.28
C ALA A 108 9.76 -5.38 -21.15
N GLY A 109 10.88 -4.89 -20.59
CA GLY A 109 12.18 -4.88 -21.26
C GLY A 109 12.70 -6.28 -21.55
N ASP A 110 12.60 -7.20 -20.59
CA ASP A 110 12.99 -8.60 -20.78
C ASP A 110 12.11 -9.30 -21.81
N GLY A 111 10.80 -9.08 -21.77
CA GLY A 111 9.86 -9.59 -22.77
C GLY A 111 10.18 -9.10 -24.19
N ALA A 112 10.54 -7.81 -24.34
CA ALA A 112 10.94 -7.26 -25.63
C ALA A 112 12.22 -7.93 -26.17
N ARG A 113 13.22 -8.18 -25.32
CA ARG A 113 14.44 -8.89 -25.70
C ARG A 113 14.16 -10.34 -26.12
N ILE A 114 13.31 -11.05 -25.37
CA ILE A 114 12.90 -12.42 -25.69
C ILE A 114 12.19 -12.46 -27.05
N ALA A 115 11.21 -11.58 -27.27
CA ALA A 115 10.49 -11.49 -28.53
C ALA A 115 11.40 -11.08 -29.70
N LEU A 116 12.41 -10.23 -29.47
CA LEU A 116 13.39 -9.85 -30.49
C LEU A 116 14.21 -11.05 -30.97
N LEU A 117 14.71 -11.86 -30.03
CA LEU A 117 15.63 -12.96 -30.31
C LEU A 117 14.94 -14.30 -30.64
N ASN A 118 13.66 -14.45 -30.31
CA ASN A 118 12.92 -15.70 -30.51
C ASN A 118 11.57 -15.43 -31.20
N ARG A 119 11.42 -15.92 -32.44
CA ARG A 119 10.20 -15.77 -33.25
C ARG A 119 9.01 -16.54 -32.70
N GLU A 120 9.23 -17.73 -32.12
CA GLU A 120 8.17 -18.54 -31.52
C GLU A 120 7.61 -17.83 -30.28
N ARG A 121 8.48 -17.31 -29.40
CA ARG A 121 8.06 -16.52 -28.23
C ARG A 121 7.35 -15.22 -28.61
N ARG A 122 7.74 -14.60 -29.73
CA ARG A 122 7.02 -13.44 -30.27
C ARG A 122 5.61 -13.81 -30.71
N ALA A 123 5.43 -14.93 -31.41
CA ALA A 123 4.12 -15.42 -31.82
C ALA A 123 3.26 -15.81 -30.61
N GLU A 124 3.85 -16.47 -29.60
CA GLU A 124 3.20 -16.78 -28.32
C GLU A 124 2.71 -15.51 -27.61
N ALA A 125 3.55 -14.47 -27.52
CA ALA A 125 3.15 -13.19 -26.91
C ALA A 125 1.98 -12.53 -27.65
N GLN A 126 1.95 -12.60 -28.99
CA GLN A 126 0.82 -12.13 -29.78
C GLN A 126 -0.45 -12.93 -29.50
N GLN A 127 -0.34 -14.26 -29.39
CA GLN A 127 -1.48 -15.09 -29.02
C GLN A 127 -2.00 -14.73 -27.63
N LEU A 128 -1.12 -14.67 -26.61
CA LEU A 128 -1.48 -14.31 -25.24
C LEU A 128 -2.20 -12.96 -25.15
N ALA A 129 -1.79 -11.96 -25.95
CA ALA A 129 -2.45 -10.66 -25.98
C ALA A 129 -3.94 -10.74 -26.36
N HIS A 130 -4.35 -11.72 -27.19
CA HIS A 130 -5.76 -11.94 -27.54
C HIS A 130 -6.60 -12.54 -26.40
N TRP A 131 -5.94 -13.14 -25.39
CA TRP A 131 -6.62 -13.71 -24.22
C TRP A 131 -6.77 -12.70 -23.07
N VAL A 132 -6.13 -11.53 -23.17
CA VAL A 132 -6.20 -10.50 -22.14
C VAL A 132 -7.53 -9.77 -22.24
N ASN A 133 -8.33 -9.87 -21.18
CA ASN A 133 -9.57 -9.11 -21.04
C ASN A 133 -9.30 -7.81 -20.28
N TYR A 134 -9.57 -6.67 -20.92
CA TYR A 134 -9.51 -5.37 -20.26
C TYR A 134 -10.71 -5.20 -19.33
N VAL A 135 -10.44 -4.82 -18.07
CA VAL A 135 -11.46 -4.50 -17.08
C VAL A 135 -11.26 -3.05 -16.66
N GLU A 136 -12.25 -2.21 -16.94
CA GLU A 136 -12.22 -0.80 -16.53
C GLU A 136 -12.60 -0.68 -15.05
N THR A 137 -11.58 -0.70 -14.19
CA THR A 137 -11.77 -0.69 -12.74
C THR A 137 -12.24 0.67 -12.20
N ALA A 138 -11.84 1.78 -12.83
CA ALA A 138 -12.11 3.13 -12.34
C ALA A 138 -13.61 3.52 -12.33
N VAL A 139 -14.42 2.93 -13.21
CA VAL A 139 -15.88 3.18 -13.29
C VAL A 139 -16.69 2.10 -12.58
N HIS A 140 -16.03 1.09 -12.00
CA HIS A 140 -16.72 0.02 -11.32
C HIS A 140 -17.45 0.56 -10.08
N PRO A 141 -18.73 0.20 -9.84
CA PRO A 141 -19.52 0.76 -8.73
C PRO A 141 -18.84 0.62 -7.37
N ASN A 142 -18.15 -0.50 -7.15
CA ASN A 142 -17.47 -0.80 -5.89
C ASN A 142 -16.06 -0.18 -5.79
N PHE A 143 -15.53 0.48 -6.82
CA PHE A 143 -14.16 1.00 -6.81
C PHE A 143 -13.94 1.96 -5.63
N GLN A 144 -14.90 2.86 -5.41
CA GLN A 144 -14.80 3.84 -4.33
C GLN A 144 -14.73 3.17 -2.95
N ASP A 145 -15.51 2.12 -2.73
CA ASP A 145 -15.54 1.41 -1.44
C ASP A 145 -14.23 0.66 -1.20
N GLU A 146 -13.74 -0.07 -2.20
CA GLU A 146 -12.44 -0.76 -2.15
C GLU A 146 -11.29 0.25 -1.94
N PHE A 147 -11.35 1.39 -2.63
CA PHE A 147 -10.35 2.45 -2.50
C PHE A 147 -10.32 3.06 -1.10
N VAL A 148 -11.47 3.40 -0.53
CA VAL A 148 -11.56 3.98 0.81
C VAL A 148 -11.05 3.00 1.88
N GLY A 149 -11.43 1.72 1.79
CA GLY A 149 -10.90 0.67 2.66
C GLY A 149 -9.37 0.55 2.57
N ALA A 150 -8.85 0.69 1.35
CA ALA A 150 -7.43 0.59 1.06
C ALA A 150 -6.61 1.85 1.40
N ILE A 151 -7.19 2.96 1.88
CA ILE A 151 -6.41 4.11 2.38
C ILE A 151 -5.66 3.76 3.68
N HIS A 152 -6.25 2.89 4.50
CA HIS A 152 -5.66 2.44 5.78
C HIS A 152 -4.44 1.55 5.55
N LEU A 153 -3.56 1.41 6.54
CA LEU A 153 -2.36 0.56 6.45
C LEU A 153 -2.53 -0.66 7.37
N PRO A 154 -2.50 -1.91 6.86
CA PRO A 154 -2.48 -2.28 5.43
C PRO A 154 -3.84 -2.06 4.74
N HIS A 155 -4.96 -2.20 5.47
CA HIS A 155 -6.32 -1.99 4.98
C HIS A 155 -7.28 -1.79 6.17
N ALA A 156 -8.50 -1.28 5.93
CA ALA A 156 -9.48 -1.02 7.00
C ALA A 156 -10.16 -2.29 7.53
N SER A 157 -10.49 -3.23 6.65
CA SER A 157 -11.31 -4.42 6.95
C SER A 157 -10.71 -5.75 6.47
N ASP A 158 -10.14 -5.79 5.26
CA ASP A 158 -9.50 -7.00 4.74
C ASP A 158 -8.46 -7.61 5.69
N PRO A 159 -8.51 -8.94 5.88
CA PRO A 159 -7.58 -9.63 6.75
C PRO A 159 -6.22 -9.84 6.06
N PHE A 160 -5.14 -9.68 6.84
CA PHE A 160 -3.76 -9.98 6.43
C PHE A 160 -3.14 -11.04 7.34
N PRO A 161 -3.62 -12.29 7.32
CA PRO A 161 -3.13 -13.34 8.21
C PRO A 161 -1.63 -13.61 8.04
N HIS A 162 -1.05 -13.40 6.85
CA HIS A 162 0.40 -13.59 6.64
C HIS A 162 1.24 -12.46 7.25
N LEU A 163 0.63 -11.39 7.77
CA LEU A 163 1.28 -10.35 8.56
C LEU A 163 1.16 -10.56 10.08
N ALA A 164 0.45 -11.58 10.54
CA ALA A 164 0.31 -11.87 11.96
C ALA A 164 1.70 -12.11 12.60
N GLY A 165 1.98 -11.41 13.70
CA GLY A 165 3.27 -11.47 14.41
C GLY A 165 4.44 -10.74 13.72
N ILE A 166 4.22 -10.14 12.54
CA ILE A 166 5.23 -9.32 11.85
C ILE A 166 5.16 -7.86 12.32
N LEU A 167 3.95 -7.34 12.46
CA LEU A 167 3.72 -5.98 12.95
C LEU A 167 3.71 -5.97 14.47
N PRO A 168 4.27 -4.93 15.11
CA PRO A 168 4.12 -4.76 16.55
C PRO A 168 2.64 -4.69 16.91
N GLU A 169 2.27 -5.29 18.03
CA GLU A 169 0.91 -5.15 18.57
C GLU A 169 0.65 -3.67 18.80
N ILE A 170 -0.38 -3.14 18.14
CA ILE A 170 -0.83 -1.77 18.39
C ILE A 170 -1.46 -1.81 19.79
N GLU A 171 -0.83 -1.17 20.76
CA GLU A 171 -1.47 -0.85 22.04
C GLU A 171 -2.75 -0.06 21.71
N THR A 172 -3.89 -0.75 21.74
CA THR A 172 -5.16 -0.08 21.59
C THR A 172 -5.41 0.67 22.90
N ASP A 173 -5.24 1.98 22.85
CA ASP A 173 -5.69 2.88 23.90
C ASP A 173 -7.22 2.77 24.05
N SER A 174 -7.62 1.77 24.83
CA SER A 174 -8.96 1.55 25.38
C SER A 174 -9.42 2.72 26.28
N ALA A 175 -8.59 3.75 26.45
CA ALA A 175 -8.89 4.97 27.18
C ALA A 175 -9.85 5.93 26.46
N ASN A 176 -9.97 5.86 25.12
CA ASN A 176 -10.71 6.88 24.36
C ASN A 176 -12.23 6.62 24.22
N ASP A 177 -12.71 5.41 24.54
CA ASP A 177 -14.15 5.11 24.52
C ASP A 177 -14.87 5.65 25.76
N ASN A 178 -14.22 5.55 26.92
CA ASN A 178 -14.72 6.10 28.20
C ASN A 178 -14.83 7.64 28.21
N GLY A 179 -14.00 8.33 27.41
CA GLY A 179 -14.05 9.79 27.27
C GLY A 179 -15.26 10.29 26.46
N ARG A 180 -15.70 9.52 25.45
CA ARG A 180 -16.85 9.86 24.61
C ARG A 180 -18.18 9.62 25.32
N GLU A 181 -18.30 8.55 26.11
CA GLU A 181 -19.50 8.30 26.94
C GLU A 181 -19.67 9.33 28.08
N ARG A 182 -18.58 9.72 28.75
CA ARG A 182 -18.64 10.74 29.81
C ARG A 182 -19.08 12.11 29.27
N ARG A 183 -18.66 12.49 28.06
CA ARG A 183 -19.08 13.74 27.40
C ARG A 183 -20.53 13.71 26.94
N ARG A 184 -21.06 12.55 26.52
CA ARG A 184 -22.48 12.36 26.17
C ARG A 184 -23.38 12.47 27.40
N ARG A 185 -23.02 11.84 28.53
CA ARG A 185 -23.82 11.91 29.78
C ARG A 185 -23.90 13.31 30.37
N ARG A 186 -22.88 14.16 30.17
CA ARG A 186 -22.86 15.53 30.68
C ARG A 186 -23.72 16.52 29.87
N ARG A 187 -24.04 16.21 28.61
CA ARG A 187 -24.89 17.05 27.73
C ARG A 187 -26.39 16.79 27.85
N VAL A 188 -26.82 15.70 28.50
CA VAL A 188 -28.24 15.33 28.66
C VAL A 188 -28.82 15.82 30.00
N ARG A 189 -28.01 16.45 30.86
CA ARG A 189 -28.43 17.00 32.17
C ARG A 189 -28.15 18.50 32.33
N GLY A 190 -28.01 19.24 31.22
CA GLY A 190 -27.85 20.69 31.21
C GLY A 190 -29.04 21.34 30.54
#